data_AF-A0A069PJU6-F1
#
_entry.id   AF-A0A069PJU6-F1
#
_cell.length_a   1.000
_cell.length_b   1.000
_cell.length_c   1.000
_cell.angle_alpha   90.00
_cell.angle_beta   90.00
_cell.angle_gamma   90.00
#
_symmetry.space_group_name_H-M   'P 1'
#
loop_
_entity.id
_entity.type
_entity.pdbx_description
1 polymer ?
#
loop_
_entity_poly.entity_id
_entity_poly.type
_entity_poly.pdbx_seq_one_letter_code
_entity_poly.pdbx_strand_id
1 'polypeptide(L)' 'PPSPGLTPDDFAIYASNRRGAAAEYYGTLKVVRKTDGRLLYPFEGAPTIGPFSSRARATEAAEQLGLTIVMGDIARPEL' A
#
# COMPACT_ATOMS: atom_id res chain seq x y z
N PRO A 1 14.99 -11.33 13.06
CA PRO A 1 15.65 -10.00 13.12
C PRO A 1 15.08 -9.14 11.99
N PRO A 2 15.00 -7.80 12.12
CA PRO A 2 14.61 -6.94 11.02
C PRO A 2 15.59 -7.12 9.85
N SER A 3 15.06 -7.17 8.63
CA SER A 3 15.84 -7.41 7.42
C SER A 3 15.26 -6.56 6.28
N PRO A 4 16.03 -5.61 5.73
CA PRO A 4 15.52 -4.70 4.70
C PRO A 4 15.26 -5.46 3.38
N GLY A 5 14.27 -4.99 2.61
CA GLY A 5 14.10 -5.42 1.23
C GLY A 5 15.02 -4.61 0.32
N LEU A 6 15.53 -5.23 -0.74
CA LEU A 6 16.48 -4.60 -1.67
C LEU A 6 15.86 -4.37 -3.05
N THR A 7 14.87 -5.17 -3.40
CA THR A 7 14.21 -5.18 -4.70
C THR A 7 12.69 -5.13 -4.54
N PRO A 8 11.92 -4.69 -5.55
CA PRO A 8 10.45 -4.74 -5.50
C PRO A 8 9.91 -6.15 -5.21
N ASP A 9 10.62 -7.19 -5.69
CA ASP A 9 10.31 -8.59 -5.43
C ASP A 9 10.45 -8.99 -3.96
N ASP A 10 11.06 -8.17 -3.10
CA ASP A 10 11.08 -8.41 -1.66
C ASP A 10 9.79 -7.96 -0.95
N PHE A 11 8.82 -7.45 -1.70
CA PHE A 11 7.57 -6.91 -1.16
C PHE A 11 6.35 -7.60 -1.76
N ALA A 12 5.22 -7.50 -1.07
CA ALA A 12 3.92 -7.89 -1.55
C ALA A 12 2.96 -6.70 -1.43
N ILE A 13 2.43 -6.25 -2.57
CA ILE A 13 1.43 -5.19 -2.66
C ILE A 13 0.08 -5.84 -2.94
N TYR A 14 -0.88 -5.62 -2.06
CA TYR A 14 -2.28 -6.00 -2.24
C TYR A 14 -3.11 -4.73 -2.35
N ALA A 15 -3.41 -4.33 -3.58
CA ALA A 15 -4.28 -3.21 -3.88
C ALA A 15 -5.67 -3.71 -4.27
N SER A 16 -6.69 -3.06 -3.74
CA SER A 16 -8.09 -3.29 -4.10
C SER A 16 -8.89 -2.02 -3.86
N ASN A 17 -10.20 -2.08 -4.00
CA ASN A 17 -11.10 -0.99 -3.66
C ASN A 17 -12.27 -1.50 -2.83
N ARG A 18 -12.86 -0.59 -2.06
CA ARG A 18 -14.15 -0.77 -1.39
C ARG A 18 -15.11 0.33 -1.80
N ARG A 19 -16.40 0.01 -1.85
CA ARG A 19 -17.47 0.99 -2.09
C ARG A 19 -17.88 1.64 -0.78
N GLY A 20 -17.96 2.97 -0.76
CA GLY A 20 -18.53 3.77 0.32
C GLY A 20 -20.06 3.87 0.25
N ALA A 21 -20.65 4.54 1.24
CA ALA A 21 -22.11 4.67 1.36
C ALA A 21 -22.73 5.54 0.25
N ALA A 22 -22.03 6.60 -0.20
CA ALA A 22 -22.55 7.57 -1.16
C ALA A 22 -22.11 7.29 -2.62
N ALA A 23 -22.00 6.00 -3.00
CA ALA A 23 -21.47 5.57 -4.30
C ALA A 23 -20.01 6.00 -4.61
N GLU A 24 -19.28 6.43 -3.59
CA GLU A 24 -17.84 6.68 -3.64
C GLU A 24 -17.05 5.37 -3.60
N TYR A 25 -15.80 5.41 -4.05
CA TYR A 25 -14.86 4.31 -3.98
C TYR A 25 -13.61 4.71 -3.24
N TYR A 26 -13.11 3.84 -2.38
CA TYR A 26 -11.89 4.04 -1.62
C TYR A 26 -10.91 2.92 -1.95
N GLY A 27 -9.66 3.28 -2.22
CA GLY A 27 -8.58 2.33 -2.34
C GLY A 27 -8.35 1.63 -1.00
N THR A 28 -8.08 0.33 -1.06
CA THR A 28 -7.60 -0.46 0.07
C THR A 28 -6.24 -1.01 -0.30
N LEU A 29 -5.27 -0.84 0.59
CA LEU A 29 -3.89 -1.22 0.34
C LEU A 29 -3.36 -2.02 1.52
N LYS A 30 -2.58 -3.05 1.21
CA LYS A 30 -1.69 -3.72 2.16
C LYS A 30 -0.33 -3.89 1.51
N VAL A 31 0.74 -3.47 2.20
CA VAL A 31 2.13 -3.64 1.76
C VAL A 31 2.89 -4.40 2.83
N VAL A 32 3.51 -5.51 2.44
CA VAL A 32 4.31 -6.36 3.34
C VAL A 32 5.72 -6.50 2.78
N ARG A 33 6.73 -6.27 3.60
CA ARG A 33 8.12 -6.64 3.31
C ARG A 33 8.29 -8.12 3.65
N LYS A 34 8.68 -8.94 2.67
CA LYS A 34 8.73 -10.41 2.78
C LYS A 34 9.98 -10.91 3.51
N THR A 35 11.07 -10.14 3.50
CA THR A 35 12.35 -10.50 4.12
C THR A 35 12.26 -10.66 5.64
N ASP A 36 11.41 -9.89 6.29
CA ASP A 36 11.17 -9.93 7.74
C ASP A 36 9.68 -10.00 8.13
N GLY A 37 8.77 -10.06 7.15
CA GLY A 37 7.33 -10.12 7.37
C GLY A 37 6.72 -8.79 7.84
N ARG A 38 7.47 -7.67 7.80
CA ARG A 38 7.00 -6.38 8.29
C ARG A 38 5.82 -5.85 7.48
N LEU A 39 4.75 -5.47 8.17
CA LEU A 39 3.63 -4.74 7.59
C LEU A 39 4.00 -3.27 7.47
N LEU A 40 4.18 -2.77 6.24
CA LEU A 40 4.50 -1.37 5.97
C LEU A 40 3.24 -0.52 5.81
N TYR A 41 2.16 -1.11 5.33
CA TYR A 41 0.87 -0.45 5.22
C TYR A 41 -0.27 -1.47 5.35
N PRO A 42 -1.40 -1.14 6.02
CA PRO A 42 -1.61 0.10 6.75
C PRO A 42 -0.85 0.11 8.09
N PHE A 43 -0.50 1.31 8.54
CA PHE A 43 -0.07 1.57 9.91
C PHE A 43 -1.17 2.34 10.66
N GLU A 44 -1.01 2.48 11.97
CA GLU A 44 -1.98 3.22 12.79
C GLU A 44 -2.08 4.69 12.33
N GLY A 45 -3.29 5.14 11.98
CA GLY A 45 -3.51 6.49 11.45
C GLY A 45 -3.19 6.66 9.96
N ALA A 46 -2.93 5.58 9.22
CA ALA A 46 -2.73 5.66 7.78
C ALA A 46 -3.91 6.36 7.07
N PRO A 47 -3.64 7.32 6.15
CA PRO A 47 -4.69 8.08 5.49
C PRO A 47 -5.54 7.18 4.59
N THR A 48 -6.81 7.56 4.42
CA THR A 48 -7.69 6.89 3.47
C THR A 48 -7.31 7.24 2.03
N ILE A 49 -7.38 6.27 1.12
CA ILE A 49 -7.07 6.46 -0.29
C ILE A 49 -8.39 6.78 -1.02
N GLY A 50 -8.68 8.07 -1.22
CA GLY A 50 -9.92 8.56 -1.84
C GLY A 50 -10.64 9.60 -0.98
N PRO A 51 -11.94 9.88 -1.24
CA PRO A 51 -12.84 9.15 -2.16
C PRO A 51 -12.53 9.35 -3.65
N PHE A 52 -12.95 8.38 -4.47
CA PHE A 52 -12.93 8.43 -5.93
C PHE A 52 -14.31 8.16 -6.53
N SER A 53 -14.56 8.67 -7.74
CA SER A 53 -15.80 8.45 -8.48
C SER A 53 -15.85 7.10 -9.23
N SER A 54 -14.75 6.35 -9.28
CA SER A 54 -14.64 5.07 -9.98
C SER A 54 -13.81 4.04 -9.20
N ARG A 55 -14.23 2.76 -9.28
CA ARG A 55 -13.48 1.61 -8.73
C ARG A 55 -12.08 1.52 -9.29
N ALA A 56 -11.94 1.73 -10.60
CA ALA A 56 -10.65 1.62 -11.28
C ALA A 56 -9.66 2.67 -10.77
N ARG A 57 -10.10 3.93 -10.62
CA ARG A 57 -9.30 5.02 -10.02
C ARG A 57 -8.89 4.71 -8.59
N ALA A 58 -9.80 4.12 -7.79
CA ALA A 58 -9.50 3.75 -6.40
C ALA A 58 -8.43 2.65 -6.30
N THR A 59 -8.51 1.63 -7.17
CA THR A 59 -7.48 0.57 -7.23
C THR A 59 -6.16 1.12 -7.75
N GLU A 60 -6.15 1.88 -8.85
CA GLU A 60 -4.94 2.50 -9.42
C GLU A 60 -4.23 3.39 -8.39
N ALA A 61 -4.96 4.21 -7.64
CA ALA A 61 -4.39 5.03 -6.58
C ALA A 61 -3.78 4.19 -5.45
N ALA A 62 -4.39 3.06 -5.09
CA ALA A 62 -3.83 2.12 -4.11
C ALA A 62 -2.55 1.44 -4.63
N GLU A 63 -2.51 1.05 -5.91
CA GLU A 63 -1.33 0.48 -6.55
C GLU A 63 -0.16 1.49 -6.57
N GLN A 64 -0.42 2.72 -7.00
CA GLN A 64 0.59 3.79 -7.05
C GLN A 64 1.16 4.11 -5.67
N LEU A 65 0.29 4.19 -4.64
CA LEU A 65 0.75 4.38 -3.27
C LEU A 65 1.60 3.18 -2.80
N GLY A 66 1.20 1.95 -3.11
CA GLY A 66 1.96 0.75 -2.78
C GLY A 66 3.37 0.76 -3.37
N LEU A 67 3.49 1.13 -4.66
CA LEU A 67 4.78 1.29 -5.33
C LEU A 67 5.64 2.38 -4.68
N THR A 68 5.02 3.50 -4.30
CA THR A 68 5.71 4.61 -3.63
C THR A 68 6.28 4.19 -2.28
N ILE A 69 5.51 3.42 -1.50
CA ILE A 69 5.95 2.88 -0.20
C ILE A 69 7.11 1.90 -0.40
N VAL A 70 7.02 0.98 -1.36
CA VAL A 70 8.11 0.03 -1.65
C VAL A 70 9.39 0.76 -2.07
N MET A 71 9.30 1.74 -2.96
CA MET A 71 10.47 2.54 -3.37
C MET A 71 11.05 3.35 -2.22
N GLY A 72 10.19 3.92 -1.36
CA GLY A 72 10.61 4.65 -0.17
C GLY A 72 11.36 3.74 0.81
N ASP A 73 10.85 2.54 1.04
CA ASP A 73 11.45 1.56 1.94
C ASP A 73 12.77 1.00 1.40
N ILE A 74 12.88 0.71 0.10
CA ILE A 74 14.16 0.31 -0.51
C ILE A 74 15.21 1.43 -0.37
N ALA A 75 14.81 2.69 -0.58
CA ALA A 75 15.73 3.82 -0.50
C ALA A 75 16.17 4.13 0.94
N ARG A 76 15.25 3.97 1.91
CA ARG A 76 15.47 4.23 3.34
C ARG A 76 14.69 3.21 4.17
N PRO A 77 15.25 2.01 4.39
CA PRO A 77 14.54 0.93 5.06
C PRO A 77 14.21 1.26 6.51
N GLU A 78 12.97 0.99 6.90
CA GLU A 78 12.60 1.01 8.32
C GLU A 78 13.05 -0.30 8.99
N LEU A 79 13.98 -0.24 9.94
CA LEU A 79 14.53 -1.38 10.68
C LEU A 79 14.17 -1.32 12.16
#